data_AF-A0A815T2V4-F1
#
_entry.id   AF-A0A815T2V4-F1
#
_cell.length_a   1.000
_cell.length_b   1.000
_cell.length_c   1.000
_cell.angle_alpha   90.00
_cell.angle_beta   90.00
_cell.angle_gamma   90.00
#
_symmetry.space_group_name_H-M   'P 1'
#
loop_
_entity.id
_entity.type
_entity.pdbx_description
1 polymer ?
#
loop_
_entity_poly.entity_id
_entity_poly.type
_entity_poly.pdbx_seq_one_letter_code
_entity_poly.pdbx_strand_id
1 'polypeptide(L)'
;AILGCSCSEKRSSLSKDFEKTEYIFVGFVKNVTITWRNGDTEASRDVQLHIGEVFKQPSSMNSTSITIYTPKDRSGCGINMKLNERWQVWATYTNMFSDDDMSHWLTVDTCGRTTKIYNRNLSRLRQLSTMKYIS
;
A
#
# COMPACT_ATOMS: atom_id res chain seq x y z
N ALA A 1 20.93 -16.84 -10.36
CA ALA A 1 19.46 -17.05 -10.32
C ALA A 1 18.83 -15.71 -9.97
N ILE A 2 17.93 -15.18 -10.81
CA ILE A 2 17.15 -13.98 -10.44
C ILE A 2 16.07 -14.50 -9.49
N LEU A 3 16.22 -14.23 -8.20
CA LEU A 3 15.17 -14.49 -7.21
C LEU A 3 14.01 -13.56 -7.56
N GLY A 4 13.01 -14.10 -8.25
CA GLY A 4 11.76 -13.41 -8.48
C GLY A 4 10.93 -13.37 -7.20
N CYS A 5 10.14 -12.31 -7.03
CA CYS A 5 9.15 -12.18 -5.96
C CYS A 5 8.36 -13.48 -5.73
N SER A 6 8.50 -14.07 -4.54
CA SER A 6 7.72 -15.22 -4.09
C SER A 6 6.98 -14.86 -2.80
N CYS A 7 5.65 -14.82 -2.88
CA CYS A 7 4.81 -14.62 -1.71
C CYS A 7 4.52 -15.97 -1.05
N SER A 8 4.40 -16.00 0.27
CA SER A 8 3.94 -17.22 0.97
C SER A 8 2.57 -17.65 0.42
N GLU A 9 2.44 -18.91 0.03
CA GLU A 9 1.20 -19.46 -0.55
C GLU A 9 0.03 -19.47 0.44
N LYS A 10 0.32 -19.46 1.76
CA LYS A 10 -0.72 -19.36 2.79
C LYS A 10 -1.23 -17.93 2.88
N ARG A 11 -2.29 -17.62 2.11
CA ARG A 11 -3.05 -16.39 2.29
C ARG A 11 -3.60 -16.31 3.72
N SER A 12 -3.11 -15.33 4.47
CA SER A 12 -3.63 -14.96 5.78
C SER A 12 -5.13 -14.62 5.71
N SER A 13 -5.83 -14.64 6.85
CA SER A 13 -7.24 -14.25 6.90
C SER A 13 -7.39 -12.72 6.73
N LEU A 14 -8.56 -12.28 6.28
CA LEU A 14 -8.82 -10.84 6.07
C LEU A 14 -8.62 -10.04 7.37
N SER A 15 -9.12 -10.55 8.50
CA SER A 15 -9.01 -9.87 9.79
C SER A 15 -7.56 -9.75 10.27
N LYS A 16 -6.75 -10.81 10.14
CA LYS A 16 -5.32 -10.78 10.50
C LYS A 16 -4.55 -9.76 9.67
N ASP A 17 -4.83 -9.72 8.37
CA ASP A 17 -4.21 -8.73 7.50
C ASP A 17 -4.71 -7.31 7.81
N PHE A 18 -5.98 -7.16 8.21
CA PHE A 18 -6.53 -5.86 8.60
C PHE A 18 -5.87 -5.33 9.87
N GLU A 19 -5.61 -6.20 10.84
CA GLU A 19 -4.95 -5.85 12.09
C GLU A 19 -3.50 -5.42 11.89
N LYS A 20 -2.75 -6.14 11.05
CA LYS A 20 -1.32 -5.85 10.83
C LYS A 20 -1.07 -4.66 9.90
N THR A 21 -1.96 -4.35 8.96
CA THR A 21 -1.75 -3.29 7.97
C THR A 21 -2.05 -1.92 8.56
N GLU A 22 -1.18 -0.94 8.40
CA GLU A 22 -1.26 0.36 9.07
C GLU A 22 -2.24 1.31 8.40
N TYR A 23 -2.28 1.36 7.07
CA TYR A 23 -3.21 2.20 6.31
C TYR A 23 -3.95 1.38 5.24
N ILE A 24 -5.29 1.34 5.35
CA ILE A 24 -6.18 0.72 4.37
C ILE A 24 -7.18 1.75 3.84
N PHE A 25 -7.20 1.97 2.53
CA PHE A 25 -8.08 2.93 1.88
C PHE A 25 -8.42 2.56 0.43
N VAL A 26 -9.41 3.24 -0.15
CA VAL A 26 -9.63 3.32 -1.59
C VAL A 26 -9.16 4.68 -2.08
N GLY A 27 -8.35 4.70 -3.14
CA GLY A 27 -7.87 5.93 -3.74
C GLY A 27 -7.76 5.86 -5.26
N PHE A 28 -7.56 7.03 -5.86
CA PHE A 28 -7.30 7.20 -7.29
C PHE A 28 -5.87 7.68 -7.49
N VAL A 29 -5.15 7.02 -8.39
CA VAL A 29 -3.78 7.41 -8.75
C VAL A 29 -3.81 8.74 -9.50
N LYS A 30 -3.09 9.73 -8.97
CA LYS A 30 -2.94 11.08 -9.52
C LYS A 30 -1.58 11.32 -10.15
N ASN A 31 -0.56 10.65 -9.67
CA ASN A 31 0.77 10.72 -10.25
C ASN A 31 1.54 9.43 -9.97
N VAL A 32 2.46 9.09 -10.86
CA VAL A 32 3.40 7.98 -10.70
C VAL A 32 4.77 8.46 -11.16
N THR A 33 5.74 8.46 -10.25
CA THR A 33 7.12 8.82 -10.56
C THR A 33 8.04 7.66 -10.26
N ILE A 34 9.05 7.45 -11.11
CA ILE A 34 10.12 6.48 -10.83
C ILE A 34 11.24 7.25 -10.15
N THR A 35 11.63 6.81 -8.97
CA THR A 35 12.61 7.49 -8.13
C THR A 35 13.78 6.54 -7.87
N TRP A 36 14.99 7.03 -8.06
CA TRP A 36 16.21 6.40 -7.55
C TRP A 36 16.59 7.11 -6.27
N ARG A 37 16.68 6.40 -5.13
CA ARG A 37 17.24 6.98 -3.91
C ARG A 37 18.70 6.58 -3.78
N ASN A 38 19.46 7.40 -3.08
CA ASN A 38 20.90 7.20 -2.92
C ASN A 38 21.15 5.86 -2.22
N GLY A 39 22.04 5.04 -2.79
CA GLY A 39 22.37 3.71 -2.25
C GLY A 39 21.43 2.59 -2.68
N ASP A 40 20.32 2.89 -3.37
CA ASP A 40 19.40 1.87 -3.86
C ASP A 40 20.05 1.01 -4.96
N THR A 41 19.87 -0.30 -4.87
CA THR A 41 20.22 -1.24 -5.94
C THR A 41 19.13 -1.33 -7.02
N GLU A 42 17.93 -0.82 -6.74
CA GLU A 42 16.79 -0.77 -7.65
C GLU A 42 15.94 0.49 -7.44
N ALA A 43 15.38 1.03 -8.52
CA ALA A 43 14.47 2.17 -8.41
C ALA A 43 13.13 1.78 -7.75
N SER A 44 12.47 2.75 -7.11
CA SER A 44 11.08 2.62 -6.67
C SER A 44 10.11 3.31 -7.64
N ARG A 45 8.82 3.00 -7.48
CA ARG A 45 7.73 3.85 -7.93
C ARG A 45 7.10 4.53 -6.74
N ASP A 46 6.98 5.85 -6.84
CA ASP A 46 6.26 6.68 -5.90
C ASP A 46 4.91 6.97 -6.53
N VAL A 47 3.85 6.56 -5.85
CA VAL A 47 2.48 6.65 -6.35
C VAL A 47 1.74 7.63 -5.48
N GLN A 48 1.38 8.77 -6.05
CA GLN A 48 0.52 9.75 -5.38
C GLN A 48 -0.94 9.38 -5.62
N LEU A 49 -1.71 9.21 -4.55
CA LEU A 49 -3.13 8.91 -4.60
C LEU A 49 -3.95 10.00 -3.93
N HIS A 50 -5.10 10.29 -4.53
CA HIS A 50 -6.19 10.97 -3.84
C HIS A 50 -7.05 9.92 -3.12
N ILE A 51 -7.24 10.11 -1.81
CA ILE A 51 -7.99 9.18 -0.95
C ILE A 51 -9.48 9.48 -1.08
N GLY A 52 -10.28 8.45 -1.40
CA GLY A 52 -11.73 8.56 -1.50
C GLY A 52 -12.49 7.92 -0.34
N GLU A 53 -12.02 6.79 0.20
CA GLU A 53 -12.65 6.10 1.33
C GLU A 53 -11.55 5.50 2.22
N VAL A 54 -11.61 5.73 3.53
CA VAL A 54 -10.65 5.17 4.49
C VAL A 54 -11.32 4.05 5.29
N PHE A 55 -10.61 2.93 5.47
CA PHE A 55 -11.04 1.82 6.32
C PHE A 55 -10.20 1.70 7.60
N LYS A 56 -8.94 2.08 7.53
CA LYS A 56 -8.02 2.11 8.67
C LYS A 56 -6.93 3.13 8.38
N GLN A 57 -6.63 4.01 9.33
CA GLN A 57 -5.53 4.96 9.20
C GLN A 57 -4.82 5.16 10.56
N PRO A 58 -3.56 5.59 10.56
CA PRO A 58 -2.89 6.08 11.77
C PRO A 58 -3.61 7.31 12.34
N SER A 59 -3.68 7.44 13.66
CA SER A 59 -4.38 8.56 14.32
C SER A 59 -3.81 9.94 13.97
N SER A 60 -2.52 10.01 13.61
CA SER A 60 -1.82 11.22 13.20
C SER A 60 -2.04 11.62 11.74
N MET A 61 -2.74 10.80 10.95
CA MET A 61 -2.87 10.99 9.51
C MET A 61 -4.28 11.46 9.14
N ASN A 62 -4.40 12.72 8.75
CA ASN A 62 -5.65 13.30 8.24
C ASN A 62 -5.39 14.07 6.94
N SER A 63 -5.07 13.32 5.88
CA SER A 63 -4.77 13.88 4.56
C SER A 63 -5.69 13.29 3.51
N THR A 64 -6.11 14.11 2.54
CA THR A 64 -6.88 13.70 1.36
C THR A 64 -5.98 13.18 0.22
N SER A 65 -4.66 13.29 0.38
CA SER A 65 -3.67 12.78 -0.55
C SER A 65 -2.53 12.07 0.16
N ILE A 66 -2.01 11.01 -0.45
CA ILE A 66 -0.94 10.19 0.11
C ILE A 66 0.02 9.75 -0.98
N THR A 67 1.30 9.67 -0.65
CA THR A 67 2.30 9.03 -1.50
C THR A 67 2.65 7.69 -0.88
N ILE A 68 2.52 6.63 -1.67
CA ILE A 68 2.97 5.28 -1.29
C ILE A 68 4.11 4.85 -2.22
N TYR A 69 4.91 3.92 -1.72
CA TYR A 69 6.04 3.36 -2.42
C TYR A 69 5.74 1.94 -2.87
N THR A 70 6.32 1.54 -3.98
CA THR A 70 6.36 0.15 -4.39
C THR A 70 7.61 -0.07 -5.22
N PRO A 71 8.25 -1.25 -5.18
CA PRO A 71 9.39 -1.54 -6.03
C PRO A 71 9.03 -1.30 -7.51
N LYS A 72 10.01 -0.84 -8.30
CA LYS A 72 9.77 -0.64 -9.73
C LYS A 72 9.54 -1.99 -10.42
N ASP A 73 10.33 -3.00 -10.14
CA ASP A 73 10.24 -4.22 -10.94
C ASP A 73 9.37 -5.29 -10.29
N ARG A 74 8.71 -6.10 -11.13
CA ARG A 74 7.88 -7.22 -10.67
C ARG A 74 8.72 -8.26 -9.92
N SER A 75 10.00 -8.40 -10.29
CA SER A 75 10.97 -9.23 -9.56
C SER A 75 11.12 -8.79 -8.11
N GLY A 76 11.04 -7.48 -7.82
CA GLY A 76 11.02 -6.91 -6.47
C GLY A 76 9.65 -6.85 -5.82
N CYS A 77 8.63 -7.57 -6.32
CA CYS A 77 7.24 -7.50 -5.85
C CYS A 77 6.55 -6.15 -6.13
N GLY A 78 7.03 -5.39 -7.11
CA GLY A 78 6.48 -4.10 -7.47
C GLY A 78 5.06 -4.16 -8.01
N ILE A 79 4.20 -3.26 -7.55
CA ILE A 79 2.86 -3.02 -8.12
C ILE A 79 2.96 -1.97 -9.23
N ASN A 80 2.41 -2.28 -10.39
CA ASN A 80 2.34 -1.34 -11.51
C ASN A 80 1.01 -0.59 -11.52
N MET A 81 0.89 0.42 -10.65
CA MET A 81 -0.25 1.34 -10.64
C MET A 81 -0.11 2.37 -11.77
N LYS A 82 -1.21 2.72 -12.44
CA LYS A 82 -1.23 3.73 -13.51
C LYS A 82 -2.15 4.90 -13.19
N LEU A 83 -1.91 6.01 -13.87
CA LEU A 83 -2.72 7.23 -13.74
C LEU A 83 -4.22 6.95 -13.91
N ASN A 84 -5.04 7.62 -13.10
CA ASN A 84 -6.51 7.52 -13.07
C ASN A 84 -7.08 6.14 -12.68
N GLU A 85 -6.23 5.20 -12.30
CA GLU A 85 -6.70 3.92 -11.78
C GLU A 85 -7.20 4.05 -10.34
N ARG A 86 -8.26 3.31 -10.03
CA ARG A 86 -8.80 3.19 -8.68
C ARG A 86 -8.27 1.93 -8.01
N TRP A 87 -7.75 2.07 -6.80
CA TRP A 87 -7.09 0.99 -6.06
C TRP A 87 -7.62 0.89 -4.64
N GLN A 88 -7.74 -0.35 -4.16
CA GLN A 88 -7.86 -0.70 -2.74
C GLN A 88 -6.44 -0.91 -2.27
N VAL A 89 -5.95 0.00 -1.44
CA VAL A 89 -4.57 0.07 -0.98
C VAL A 89 -4.48 -0.47 0.44
N TRP A 90 -3.51 -1.34 0.66
CA TRP A 90 -3.15 -1.94 1.94
C TRP A 90 -1.68 -1.64 2.15
N ALA A 91 -1.40 -0.49 2.73
CA ALA A 91 -0.04 0.03 2.86
C ALA A 91 0.49 -0.20 4.28
N THR A 92 1.73 -0.64 4.34
CA THR A 92 2.44 -0.87 5.59
C THR A 92 3.62 0.06 5.74
N TYR A 93 4.04 0.31 6.97
CA TYR A 93 5.24 1.09 7.18
C TYR A 93 6.49 0.37 6.66
N THR A 94 7.42 1.15 6.12
CA THR A 94 8.73 0.67 5.70
C THR A 94 9.83 1.61 6.17
N ASN A 95 10.96 1.02 6.51
CA ASN A 95 12.23 1.69 6.79
C ASN A 95 13.21 1.53 5.62
N MET A 96 12.76 1.06 4.46
CA MET A 96 13.62 0.77 3.29
C MET A 96 14.41 1.99 2.80
N PHE A 97 14.00 3.21 3.16
CA PHE A 97 14.57 4.45 2.63
C PHE A 97 15.15 5.37 3.71
N SER A 98 15.30 4.91 4.97
CA SER A 98 15.81 5.76 6.05
C SER A 98 17.26 5.40 6.41
N ASP A 99 18.20 6.28 6.06
CA ASP A 99 19.47 6.45 6.78
C ASP A 99 19.31 7.41 7.98
N ASP A 100 18.20 8.14 8.07
CA ASP A 100 17.90 9.08 9.16
C ASP A 100 16.47 8.93 9.68
N ASP A 101 16.33 9.14 11.00
CA ASP A 101 15.19 8.98 11.93
C ASP A 101 13.87 9.72 11.59
N MET A 102 13.50 9.89 10.32
CA MET A 102 12.29 10.61 9.94
C MET A 102 11.34 9.87 8.98
N SER A 103 10.15 9.64 9.54
CA SER A 103 8.87 9.30 8.88
C SER A 103 8.79 7.91 8.28
N HIS A 104 8.06 7.02 8.98
CA HIS A 104 7.66 5.72 8.47
C HIS A 104 6.94 5.87 7.10
N TRP A 105 7.66 5.58 6.01
CA TRP A 105 7.12 5.60 4.66
C TRP A 105 6.11 4.48 4.50
N LEU A 106 5.11 4.65 3.63
CA LEU A 106 4.09 3.62 3.37
C LEU A 106 4.40 2.88 2.08
N THR A 107 4.60 1.56 2.17
CA THR A 107 4.89 0.70 1.02
C THR A 107 3.74 -0.24 0.69
N VAL A 108 3.69 -0.66 -0.57
CA VAL A 108 2.84 -1.74 -1.06
C VAL A 108 3.62 -2.66 -1.99
N ASP A 109 3.26 -3.93 -1.97
CA ASP A 109 3.85 -4.95 -2.83
C ASP A 109 2.80 -5.96 -3.30
N THR A 110 3.17 -6.80 -4.28
CA THR A 110 2.29 -7.82 -4.84
C THR A 110 1.93 -8.97 -3.88
N CYS A 111 2.63 -9.08 -2.75
CA CYS A 111 2.33 -10.06 -1.70
C CYS A 111 1.27 -9.55 -0.71
N GLY A 112 1.08 -8.24 -0.64
CA GLY A 112 0.00 -7.60 0.09
C GLY A 112 -1.38 -7.81 -0.54
N ARG A 113 -2.39 -7.18 0.07
CA ARG A 113 -3.78 -7.21 -0.42
C ARG A 113 -4.12 -6.09 -1.40
N THR A 114 -3.16 -5.23 -1.70
CA THR A 114 -3.32 -4.09 -2.60
C THR A 114 -3.73 -4.55 -4.00
N THR A 115 -4.75 -3.92 -4.56
CA THR A 115 -5.40 -4.44 -5.77
C THR A 115 -6.25 -3.39 -6.47
N LYS A 116 -6.36 -3.50 -7.78
CA LYS A 116 -7.17 -2.60 -8.60
C LYS A 116 -8.66 -2.87 -8.38
N ILE A 117 -9.44 -1.80 -8.16
CA ILE A 117 -10.89 -1.89 -7.97
C ILE A 117 -11.58 -1.67 -9.30
N TYR A 118 -12.05 -2.76 -9.89
CA TYR A 118 -12.93 -2.67 -11.05
C TYR A 118 -14.40 -2.92 -10.72
N ASN A 119 -14.72 -3.68 -9.65
CA ASN A 119 -16.08 -3.93 -9.12
C ASN A 119 -16.06 -4.72 -7.79
N ARG A 120 -15.11 -4.44 -6.88
CA ARG A 120 -15.00 -5.21 -5.62
C ARG A 120 -16.10 -4.84 -4.62
N ASN A 121 -16.72 -5.84 -4.03
CA ASN A 121 -17.62 -5.67 -2.89
C ASN A 121 -16.78 -5.38 -1.62
N LEU A 122 -16.74 -4.11 -1.21
CA LEU A 122 -15.99 -3.63 -0.05
C LEU A 122 -16.73 -3.81 1.29
N SER A 123 -17.93 -4.43 1.28
CA SER A 123 -18.80 -4.58 2.46
C SER A 123 -18.09 -5.19 3.67
N ARG A 124 -17.34 -6.28 3.49
CA ARG A 124 -16.60 -6.93 4.57
C ARG A 124 -15.51 -6.03 5.18
N LEU A 125 -14.88 -5.20 4.36
CA LEU A 125 -13.84 -4.28 4.82
C LEU A 125 -14.45 -3.12 5.63
N ARG A 126 -15.62 -2.64 5.20
CA ARG A 126 -16.42 -1.65 5.94
C ARG A 126 -16.85 -2.20 7.31
N GLN A 127 -17.34 -3.44 7.35
CA GLN A 127 -17.73 -4.10 8.60
C GLN A 127 -16.55 -4.17 9.59
N LEU A 128 -15.38 -4.61 9.13
CA LEU A 128 -14.17 -4.66 9.97
C LEU A 128 -13.75 -3.28 10.47
N SER A 129 -13.83 -2.26 9.60
CA SER A 129 -13.55 -0.87 9.99
C SER A 129 -14.49 -0.42 11.11
N THR A 130 -15.80 -0.61 10.95
CA THR A 130 -16.80 -0.20 11.95
C THR A 130 -16.68 -0.93 13.28
N MET A 131 -16.33 -2.22 13.30
CA MET A 131 -16.20 -3.00 14.54
C MET A 131 -15.06 -2.47 15.43
N LYS A 132 -13.97 -1.96 14.85
CA LYS A 132 -12.85 -1.38 15.61
C LYS A 132 -13.15 -0.04 16.26
N TYR A 133 -14.15 0.71 15.80
CA TYR A 133 -14.55 1.98 16.41
C TYR A 133 -15.53 1.80 17.58
N ILE A 134 -15.97 0.57 17.86
CA ILE A 134 -16.95 0.24 18.92
C ILE A 134 -16.28 -0.46 20.12
N SER A 135 -15.01 -0.87 20.00
CA SER A 135 -14.20 -1.48 21.07
C SER A 135 -13.27 -0.47 21.72
#